data_AF-A0A6P0XYJ1-F1
#
_entry.id   AF-A0A6P0XYJ1-F1
#
_cell.length_a   1.000
_cell.length_b   1.000
_cell.length_c   1.000
_cell.angle_alpha   90.00
_cell.angle_beta   90.00
_cell.angle_gamma   90.00
#
_symmetry.space_group_name_H-M   'P 1'
#
loop_
_entity.id
_entity.type
_entity.pdbx_description
1 polymer ?
#
loop_
_entity_poly.entity_id
_entity_poly.type
_entity_poly.pdbx_seq_one_letter_code
_entity_poly.pdbx_strand_id
1 'polypeptide(L)' 'MTKVSVIVPIYNGEKDLPDLIECLRSQTYPAYQVEYLLVDNNSGDRSKSVIE' A
#
# COMPACT_ATOMS: atom_id res chain seq x y z
N MET A 1 -6.22 -6.13 -18.23
CA MET A 1 -5.96 -4.68 -18.29
C MET A 1 -6.36 -4.11 -16.95
N THR A 2 -5.41 -3.44 -16.27
CA THR A 2 -5.68 -2.71 -15.03
C THR A 2 -6.71 -1.61 -15.31
N LYS A 3 -7.71 -1.49 -14.45
CA LYS A 3 -8.79 -0.49 -14.57
C LYS A 3 -8.76 0.54 -13.46
N VAL A 4 -8.13 0.21 -12.33
CA VAL A 4 -8.04 1.07 -11.15
C VAL A 4 -6.59 1.04 -10.64
N SER A 5 -6.05 2.22 -10.37
CA SER A 5 -4.76 2.39 -9.71
C SER A 5 -4.99 3.11 -8.38
N VAL A 6 -4.60 2.49 -7.29
CA VAL A 6 -4.70 3.06 -5.94
C VAL A 6 -3.32 3.52 -5.51
N ILE A 7 -3.14 4.82 -5.40
CA ILE A 7 -1.87 5.43 -4.97
C ILE A 7 -1.98 5.77 -3.49
N VAL A 8 -1.06 5.23 -2.68
CA VAL A 8 -1.01 5.46 -1.24
C VAL A 8 0.32 6.12 -0.88
N PRO A 9 0.36 7.45 -0.66
CA PRO A 9 1.54 8.10 -0.13
C PRO A 9 1.70 7.76 1.36
N ILE A 10 2.92 7.42 1.77
CA ILE A 10 3.24 6.99 3.12
C ILE A 10 4.30 7.91 3.69
N TYR A 11 4.09 8.39 4.92
CA TYR A 11 5.10 9.07 5.71
C TYR A 11 4.99 8.64 7.16
N ASN A 12 6.01 7.96 7.68
CA ASN A 12 6.04 7.39 9.03
C ASN A 12 4.82 6.52 9.37
N GLY A 13 4.45 5.63 8.46
CA GLY A 13 3.29 4.73 8.55
C GLY A 13 3.58 3.36 9.16
N GLU A 14 4.71 3.15 9.83
CA GLU A 14 5.14 1.83 10.32
C GLU A 14 4.05 1.07 11.09
N LYS A 15 3.23 1.80 11.87
CA LYS A 15 2.17 1.21 12.70
C LYS A 15 0.90 0.87 11.92
N ASP A 16 0.61 1.63 10.87
CA ASP A 16 -0.66 1.53 10.12
C ASP A 16 -0.52 0.64 8.88
N LEU A 17 0.69 0.50 8.34
CA LEU A 17 0.97 -0.28 7.14
C LEU A 17 0.53 -1.75 7.22
N PRO A 18 0.71 -2.49 8.33
CA PRO A 18 0.27 -3.88 8.40
C PRO A 18 -1.25 -4.02 8.18
N ASP A 19 -2.05 -3.20 8.86
CA ASP A 19 -3.51 -3.23 8.76
C ASP A 19 -3.98 -2.74 7.38
N LEU A 20 -3.32 -1.72 6.82
CA LEU A 20 -3.56 -1.27 5.45
C LEU A 20 -3.32 -2.40 4.44
N ILE A 21 -2.18 -3.10 4.52
CA ILE A 21 -1.83 -4.17 3.58
C ILE A 21 -2.86 -5.29 3.65
N GLU A 22 -3.31 -5.66 4.85
CA GLU A 22 -4.37 -6.67 5.02
C GLU A 22 -5.70 -6.21 4.41
N CYS A 23 -6.05 -4.93 4.59
CA CYS A 23 -7.23 -4.32 3.97
C CYS A 23 -7.14 -4.33 2.44
N LEU A 24 -5.98 -4.04 1.84
CA LEU A 24 -5.79 -4.06 0.39
C LEU A 24 -5.85 -5.48 -0.18
N ARG A 25 -5.34 -6.48 0.57
CA ARG A 25 -5.37 -7.90 0.20
C ARG A 25 -6.77 -8.52 0.28
N SER A 26 -7.61 -8.03 1.19
CA SER A 26 -8.98 -8.52 1.42
C SER A 26 -10.04 -7.88 0.51
N GLN A 27 -9.65 -6.99 -0.41
CA GLN A 27 -10.59 -6.38 -1.35
C GLN A 27 -11.29 -7.43 -2.22
N THR A 28 -12.60 -7.26 -2.40
CA THR A 28 -13.41 -8.14 -3.27
C THR A 28 -13.32 -7.77 -4.75
N TYR A 29 -12.61 -6.69 -5.09
CA TYR A 29 -12.39 -6.28 -6.47
C TYR A 29 -11.40 -7.24 -7.17
N PRO A 30 -11.58 -7.56 -8.46
CA PRO A 30 -10.71 -8.52 -9.13
C PRO A 30 -9.24 -8.07 -9.12
N ALA A 31 -8.37 -8.87 -8.49
CA ALA A 31 -6.96 -8.53 -8.30
C ALA A 31 -6.21 -8.21 -9.61
N TYR A 32 -6.58 -8.84 -10.72
CA TYR A 32 -5.98 -8.59 -12.04
C TYR A 32 -6.45 -7.28 -12.71
N GLN A 33 -7.40 -6.56 -12.10
CA GLN A 33 -7.92 -5.28 -12.59
C GLN A 33 -7.49 -4.09 -11.72
N VAL A 34 -6.73 -4.31 -10.64
CA VAL A 34 -6.25 -3.26 -9.74
C VAL A 34 -4.74 -3.33 -9.56
N GLU A 35 -4.11 -2.17 -9.43
CA GLU A 35 -2.73 -2.04 -8.96
C GLU A 35 -2.68 -1.13 -7.73
N TYR A 36 -1.79 -1.46 -6.80
CA TYR A 36 -1.55 -0.70 -5.58
C TYR A 36 -0.13 -0.14 -5.63
N LEU A 37 -0.01 1.19 -5.57
CA LEU A 37 1.26 1.91 -5.60
C LEU A 37 1.49 2.56 -4.23
N LEU A 38 2.25 1.87 -3.38
CA LEU A 38 2.67 2.35 -2.07
C LEU A 38 3.94 3.19 -2.24
N VAL A 39 3.87 4.49 -1.96
CA VAL A 39 4.95 5.45 -2.23
C VAL A 39 5.45 6.04 -0.92
N ASP A 40 6.65 5.64 -0.50
CA ASP A 40 7.31 6.23 0.67
C ASP A 40 7.78 7.66 0.38
N ASN A 41 7.43 8.59 1.27
CA ASN A 41 7.79 10.00 1.20
C ASN A 41 9.00 10.32 2.10
N ASN A 42 10.07 9.54 1.96
CA ASN A 42 11.30 9.66 2.75
C ASN A 42 11.02 9.57 4.27
N SER A 43 10.36 8.48 4.67
CA SER A 43 10.04 8.23 6.08
C SER A 43 11.30 8.12 6.94
N GLY A 44 11.18 8.54 8.21
CA GLY A 44 12.24 8.44 9.22
C GLY A 44 12.12 7.21 10.12
N ASP A 45 11.13 6.34 9.88
CA ASP A 45 10.86 5.11 10.63
C ASP A 45 11.07 3.86 9.75
N ARG A 46 10.53 2.71 10.17
CA ARG A 46 10.67 1.45 9.40
C ARG A 46 9.63 1.26 8.30
N SER A 47 8.85 2.28 7.92
CA SER A 47 7.84 2.19 6.86
C SER A 47 8.38 1.55 5.58
N LYS A 48 9.59 1.97 5.17
CA LYS A 48 10.26 1.45 3.97
C LYS A 48 10.53 -0.05 4.08
N SER A 49 10.98 -0.54 5.24
CA SER A 49 11.21 -1.97 5.47
C SER A 49 9.93 -2.82 5.53
N VAL A 50 8.77 -2.19 5.73
CA VAL A 50 7.47 -2.90 5.74
C VAL A 50 6.93 -3.08 4.31
N ILE A 51 7.30 -2.20 3.37
CA ILE A 51 6.82 -2.23 1.98
C ILE A 51 7.81 -2.85 0.97
N GLU A 52 9.09 -3.02 1.33
CA GLU A 52 10.13 -3.73 0.54
C GLU A 52 10.09 -5.25 0.74
#